data_AF-A0A7V2GXT5-F1
#
_entry.id   AF-A0A7V2GXT5-F1
#
_cell.length_a   1.000
_cell.length_b   1.000
_cell.length_c   1.000
_cell.angle_alpha   90.00
_cell.angle_beta   90.00
_cell.angle_gamma   90.00
#
_symmetry.space_group_name_H-M   'P 1'
#
loop_
_entity.id
_entity.type
_entity.pdbx_description
1 polymer ?
#
loop_
_entity_poly.entity_id
_entity_poly.type
_entity_poly.pdbx_seq_one_letter_code
_entity_poly.pdbx_strand_id
1 'polypeptide(L)'
;MRLNSLKPAAGSKRVRHRVGRGIGSGWGKTAGRGHKGQKARAGGFHKVGFEGGQMPLHRRLPKRGFKSMTRRYVEAVRLSELDKLGADEIDLMVLKQAGIVSSLAQDARVIKSGEIKHKVTVRGIGVTAGAKAAIEAAGGRVEAVAVAKPAGKKAAQYAERRAAKEAAIKAATQAPAKAPAPAKKAAKPAVEAAPKKPAKPAAK
;
A
#
# COMPACT_ATOMS: atom_id res chain seq x y z
N MET A 1 -7.06 -39.87 33.14
CA MET A 1 -6.13 -38.73 32.96
C MET A 1 -5.84 -38.13 34.33
N ARG A 2 -4.58 -38.08 34.78
CA ARG A 2 -4.19 -37.54 36.10
C ARG A 2 -3.44 -36.21 35.91
N LEU A 3 -3.57 -35.28 36.85
CA LEU A 3 -2.97 -33.94 36.72
C LEU A 3 -1.44 -33.96 36.57
N ASN A 4 -0.77 -34.95 37.15
CA ASN A 4 0.68 -35.16 37.07
C ASN A 4 1.17 -35.83 35.76
N SER A 5 0.26 -36.21 34.86
CA SER A 5 0.58 -36.90 33.61
C SER A 5 0.50 -36.01 32.36
N LEU A 6 0.16 -34.73 32.54
CA LEU A 6 0.01 -33.78 31.43
C LEU A 6 1.37 -33.36 30.87
N LYS A 7 1.63 -33.71 29.61
CA LYS A 7 2.84 -33.27 28.88
C LYS A 7 2.44 -32.41 27.68
N PRO A 8 3.14 -31.27 27.44
CA PRO A 8 2.91 -30.49 26.24
C PRO A 8 3.39 -31.25 25.00
N ALA A 9 2.84 -30.90 23.83
CA ALA A 9 3.36 -31.38 22.55
C ALA A 9 4.84 -30.99 22.38
N ALA A 10 5.61 -31.86 21.74
CA ALA A 10 7.03 -31.64 21.51
C ALA A 10 7.26 -30.30 20.77
N GLY A 11 8.17 -29.47 21.29
CA GLY A 11 8.51 -28.17 20.70
C GLY A 11 7.54 -27.02 20.98
N SER A 12 6.39 -27.26 21.63
CA SER A 12 5.42 -26.18 21.92
C SER A 12 5.90 -25.21 23.00
N LYS A 13 6.78 -25.65 23.90
CA LYS A 13 7.43 -24.81 24.92
C LYS A 13 8.92 -24.73 24.66
N ARG A 14 9.44 -23.49 24.57
CA ARG A 14 10.88 -23.19 24.46
C ARG A 14 11.37 -22.51 25.73
N VAL A 15 12.58 -22.86 26.16
CA VAL A 15 13.22 -22.25 27.33
C VAL A 15 13.69 -20.84 26.97
N ARG A 16 13.43 -19.86 27.84
CA ARG A 16 13.90 -18.48 27.65
C ARG A 16 15.42 -18.38 27.82
N HIS A 17 16.06 -17.51 27.06
CA HIS A 17 17.45 -17.15 27.28
C HIS A 17 17.61 -16.40 28.60
N ARG A 18 18.51 -16.89 29.47
CA ARG A 18 18.85 -16.26 30.75
C ARG A 18 20.24 -15.67 30.66
N VAL A 19 20.33 -14.36 30.43
CA VAL A 19 21.60 -13.63 30.30
C VAL A 19 22.26 -13.40 31.67
N GLY A 20 23.58 -13.23 31.69
CA GLY A 20 24.36 -13.00 32.91
C GLY A 20 24.40 -14.22 33.85
N ARG A 21 24.55 -15.44 33.30
CA ARG A 21 24.58 -16.70 34.06
C ARG A 21 25.86 -17.52 33.78
N GLY A 22 27.02 -16.88 33.96
CA GLY A 22 28.33 -17.54 33.81
C GLY A 22 28.78 -17.74 32.37
N ILE A 23 30.03 -18.18 32.18
CA ILE A 23 30.68 -18.32 30.87
C ILE A 23 30.06 -19.45 30.04
N GLY A 24 29.78 -20.61 30.67
CA GLY A 24 29.20 -21.78 30.00
C GLY A 24 27.79 -21.55 29.41
N SER A 25 27.11 -20.46 29.79
CA SER A 25 25.83 -20.08 29.17
C SER A 25 25.96 -19.45 27.78
N GLY A 26 27.16 -19.01 27.38
CA GLY A 26 27.40 -18.22 26.16
C GLY A 26 26.95 -16.75 26.25
N TRP A 27 26.17 -16.38 27.27
CA TRP A 27 25.61 -15.03 27.47
C TRP A 27 26.03 -14.44 28.82
N GLY A 28 27.28 -14.68 29.23
CA GLY A 28 27.82 -14.32 30.54
C GLY A 28 28.03 -12.81 30.75
N LYS A 29 29.29 -12.40 30.91
CA LYS A 29 29.71 -11.07 31.41
C LYS A 29 28.98 -9.87 30.77
N THR A 30 28.87 -9.82 29.45
CA THR A 30 28.28 -8.68 28.72
C THR A 30 26.81 -8.86 28.39
N ALA A 31 26.20 -10.00 28.75
CA ALA A 31 24.80 -10.31 28.47
C ALA A 31 24.40 -10.13 26.98
N GLY A 32 25.34 -10.29 26.05
CA GLY A 32 25.12 -10.10 24.61
C GLY A 32 25.16 -8.64 24.12
N ARG A 33 25.50 -7.67 24.98
CA ARG A 33 25.49 -6.23 24.64
C ARG A 33 26.86 -5.67 24.21
N GLY A 34 27.91 -6.48 24.22
CA GLY A 34 29.28 -6.03 23.94
C GLY A 34 29.88 -5.16 25.05
N HIS A 35 30.84 -4.31 24.71
CA HIS A 35 31.58 -3.47 25.66
C HIS A 35 31.21 -1.99 25.56
N LYS A 36 30.84 -1.38 26.70
CA LYS A 36 30.61 0.07 26.85
C LYS A 36 29.62 0.64 25.80
N GLY A 37 29.57 1.97 25.67
CA GLY A 37 28.67 2.66 24.74
C GLY A 37 27.23 2.80 25.25
N GLN A 38 26.47 3.70 24.61
CA GLN A 38 25.10 4.03 25.02
C GLN A 38 24.20 2.78 25.06
N LYS A 39 24.25 1.90 24.05
CA LYS A 39 23.40 0.69 23.94
C LYS A 39 23.64 -0.38 25.03
N ALA A 40 24.80 -0.34 25.69
CA ALA A 40 25.13 -1.26 26.78
C ALA A 40 24.69 -0.74 28.15
N ARG A 41 24.33 0.55 28.28
CA ARG A 41 23.84 1.12 29.54
C ARG A 41 22.36 0.78 29.76
N ALA A 42 21.92 0.81 31.02
CA ALA A 42 20.51 0.66 31.36
C ALA A 42 19.69 1.79 30.70
N GLY A 43 18.58 1.44 30.04
CA GLY A 43 17.77 2.40 29.27
C GLY A 43 18.44 2.93 28.00
N GLY A 44 19.60 2.38 27.62
CA GLY A 44 20.42 2.80 26.49
C GLY A 44 19.77 2.57 25.14
N PHE A 45 18.91 3.50 24.70
CA PHE A 45 18.25 3.45 23.41
C PHE A 45 18.13 4.85 22.82
N HIS A 46 18.38 4.98 21.52
CA HIS A 46 18.07 6.20 20.77
C HIS A 46 16.64 6.11 20.24
N LYS A 47 15.96 7.24 20.06
CA LYS A 47 14.59 7.23 19.53
C LYS A 47 14.52 6.57 18.15
N VAL A 48 13.48 5.77 17.88
CA VAL A 48 13.26 5.13 16.58
C VAL A 48 13.25 6.21 15.48
N GLY A 49 14.10 6.03 14.46
CA GLY A 49 14.27 6.97 13.37
C GLY A 49 15.30 8.08 13.60
N PHE A 50 16.13 8.00 14.66
CA PHE A 50 17.28 8.88 14.85
C PHE A 50 18.51 8.35 14.10
N GLU A 51 19.09 9.18 13.23
CA GLU A 51 20.24 8.83 12.36
C GLU A 51 21.55 9.51 12.82
N GLY A 52 21.75 9.70 14.13
CA GLY A 52 23.02 10.19 14.67
C GLY A 52 23.29 11.70 14.49
N GLY A 53 22.27 12.49 14.11
CA GLY A 53 22.38 13.93 13.85
C GLY A 53 22.07 14.30 12.40
N GLN A 54 22.08 13.33 11.49
CA GLN A 54 21.58 13.50 10.14
C GLN A 54 20.06 13.73 10.16
N MET A 55 19.55 14.59 9.27
CA MET A 55 18.10 14.79 9.11
C MET A 55 17.44 13.44 8.76
N PRO A 56 16.50 12.90 9.55
CA PRO A 56 15.96 11.56 9.29
C PRO A 56 15.23 11.44 7.95
N LEU A 57 15.23 10.23 7.36
CA LEU A 57 14.58 9.97 6.06
C LEU A 57 13.10 10.42 6.00
N HIS A 58 12.34 10.18 7.08
CA HIS A 58 10.92 10.57 7.16
C HIS A 58 10.68 12.09 7.18
N ARG A 59 11.74 12.90 7.37
CA ARG A 59 11.69 14.36 7.26
C ARG A 59 12.25 14.88 5.94
N ARG A 60 13.17 14.14 5.31
CA ARG A 60 13.75 14.53 4.00
C ARG A 60 12.72 14.44 2.87
N LEU A 61 11.84 13.45 2.93
CA LEU A 61 10.85 13.22 1.89
C LEU A 61 9.57 14.05 2.15
N PRO A 62 8.97 14.65 1.11
CA PRO A 62 7.73 15.39 1.26
C PRO A 62 6.56 14.45 1.59
N LYS A 63 5.59 14.96 2.36
CA LYS A 63 4.31 14.28 2.54
C LYS A 63 3.51 14.35 1.24
N ARG A 64 2.99 13.22 0.77
CA ARG A 64 2.19 13.15 -0.45
C ARG A 64 0.92 12.33 -0.24
N GLY A 65 -0.17 12.77 -0.88
CA GLY A 65 -1.45 12.06 -0.92
C GLY A 65 -2.42 12.50 0.18
N PHE A 66 -3.59 11.86 0.18
CA PHE A 66 -4.64 12.06 1.17
C PHE A 66 -5.32 10.72 1.46
N LYS A 67 -5.95 10.59 2.64
CA LYS A 67 -6.74 9.40 2.99
C LYS A 67 -8.19 9.64 2.62
N SER A 68 -8.74 8.81 1.73
CA SER A 68 -10.18 8.84 1.43
C SER A 68 -11.00 8.33 2.62
N MET A 69 -12.05 9.08 2.99
CA MET A 69 -12.96 8.72 4.08
C MET A 69 -13.90 7.56 3.70
N THR A 70 -14.18 7.39 2.42
CA THR A 70 -15.11 6.35 1.93
C THR A 70 -14.43 5.02 1.67
N ARG A 71 -13.13 5.03 1.33
CA ARG A 71 -12.39 3.81 0.93
C ARG A 71 -12.45 2.68 1.97
N ARG A 72 -12.56 3.02 3.26
CA ARG A 72 -12.65 2.02 4.34
C ARG A 72 -13.95 1.20 4.28
N TYR A 73 -15.01 1.74 3.69
CA TYR A 73 -16.33 1.12 3.63
C TYR A 73 -16.60 0.43 2.28
N VAL A 74 -15.61 0.41 1.38
CA VAL A 74 -15.70 -0.27 0.09
C VAL A 74 -14.84 -1.51 0.13
N GLU A 75 -15.46 -2.68 0.12
CA GLU A 75 -14.78 -3.96 0.21
C GLU A 75 -14.76 -4.68 -1.15
N ALA A 76 -13.76 -5.53 -1.36
CA ALA A 76 -13.64 -6.30 -2.59
C ALA A 76 -14.03 -7.75 -2.31
N VAL A 77 -14.87 -8.32 -3.18
CA VAL A 77 -15.39 -9.69 -3.05
C VAL A 77 -14.91 -10.53 -4.23
N ARG A 78 -14.48 -11.76 -3.96
CA ARG A 78 -13.93 -12.68 -4.97
C ARG A 78 -15.01 -13.61 -5.53
N LEU A 79 -14.84 -14.07 -6.77
CA LEU A 79 -15.74 -15.05 -7.39
C LEU A 79 -15.81 -16.36 -6.60
N SER A 80 -14.68 -16.83 -6.09
CA SER A 80 -14.63 -18.04 -5.23
C SER A 80 -15.39 -17.91 -3.91
N GLU A 81 -15.60 -16.70 -3.39
CA GLU A 81 -16.40 -16.47 -2.18
C GLU A 81 -17.89 -16.53 -2.53
N LEU A 82 -18.28 -16.03 -3.71
CA LEU A 82 -19.65 -16.14 -4.21
C LEU A 82 -20.03 -17.59 -4.52
N ASP A 83 -19.10 -18.36 -5.09
CA ASP A 83 -19.32 -19.77 -5.43
C ASP A 83 -19.57 -20.62 -4.17
N LYS A 84 -18.83 -20.36 -3.08
CA LYS A 84 -19.00 -21.04 -1.78
C LYS A 84 -20.27 -20.64 -1.05
N LEU A 85 -20.80 -19.44 -1.31
CA LEU A 85 -22.01 -18.95 -0.68
C LEU A 85 -23.23 -19.75 -1.12
N GLY A 86 -23.26 -20.20 -2.39
CA GLY A 86 -24.36 -21.00 -2.93
C GLY A 86 -25.71 -20.29 -2.96
N ALA A 87 -25.72 -18.95 -2.87
CA ALA A 87 -26.94 -18.14 -2.94
C ALA A 87 -27.21 -17.68 -4.38
N ASP A 88 -28.46 -17.82 -4.83
CA ASP A 88 -28.87 -17.44 -6.18
C ASP A 88 -28.92 -15.91 -6.37
N GLU A 89 -29.26 -15.17 -5.31
CA GLU A 89 -29.32 -13.71 -5.30
C GLU A 89 -28.31 -13.13 -4.30
N ILE A 90 -27.39 -12.30 -4.81
CA ILE A 90 -26.32 -11.71 -4.01
C ILE A 90 -26.52 -10.20 -3.94
N ASP A 91 -26.84 -9.75 -2.73
CA ASP A 91 -26.91 -8.35 -2.32
C ASP A 91 -25.91 -8.08 -1.18
N LEU A 92 -25.65 -6.80 -0.89
CA LEU A 92 -24.74 -6.38 0.16
C LEU A 92 -25.16 -6.92 1.54
N MET A 93 -26.46 -7.04 1.81
CA MET A 93 -26.96 -7.62 3.07
C MET A 93 -26.60 -9.09 3.19
N VAL A 94 -26.75 -9.87 2.11
CA VAL A 94 -26.41 -11.30 2.07
C VAL A 94 -24.91 -11.50 2.31
N LEU A 95 -24.08 -10.68 1.66
CA LEU A 95 -22.63 -10.72 1.85
C LEU A 95 -22.19 -10.40 3.30
N LYS A 96 -22.91 -9.50 3.97
CA LYS A 96 -22.69 -9.21 5.39
C LYS A 96 -23.12 -10.35 6.30
N GLN A 97 -24.28 -10.94 6.05
CA GLN A 97 -24.79 -12.08 6.82
C GLN A 97 -23.86 -13.30 6.70
N ALA A 98 -23.30 -13.52 5.52
CA ALA A 98 -22.31 -14.58 5.29
C ALA A 98 -20.91 -14.27 5.85
N GLY A 99 -20.68 -13.06 6.39
CA GLY A 99 -19.38 -12.66 6.92
C GLY A 99 -18.28 -12.49 5.86
N ILE A 100 -18.65 -12.46 4.57
CA ILE A 100 -17.71 -12.22 3.46
C ILE A 100 -17.25 -10.76 3.45
N VAL A 101 -18.18 -9.86 3.79
CA VAL A 101 -17.97 -8.42 3.88
C VAL A 101 -18.23 -7.95 5.31
N SER A 102 -17.51 -6.94 5.80
CA SER A 102 -17.73 -6.44 7.16
C SER A 102 -19.11 -5.80 7.32
N SER A 103 -19.64 -5.83 8.54
CA SER A 103 -20.92 -5.20 8.88
C SER A 103 -20.95 -3.70 8.59
N LEU A 104 -19.78 -3.04 8.64
CA LEU A 104 -19.60 -1.61 8.39
C LEU A 104 -19.48 -1.24 6.92
N ALA A 105 -19.33 -2.21 6.02
CA ALA A 105 -19.22 -1.93 4.59
C ALA A 105 -20.48 -1.23 4.07
N GLN A 106 -20.28 -0.19 3.26
CA GLN A 106 -21.35 0.55 2.61
C GLN A 106 -21.49 0.16 1.15
N ASP A 107 -20.42 -0.36 0.55
CA ASP A 107 -20.37 -0.79 -0.84
C ASP A 107 -19.42 -1.97 -0.99
N ALA A 108 -19.63 -2.77 -2.04
CA ALA A 108 -18.79 -3.90 -2.37
C ALA A 108 -18.45 -3.89 -3.85
N ARG A 109 -17.30 -4.45 -4.21
CA ARG A 109 -16.89 -4.62 -5.60
C ARG A 109 -16.46 -6.05 -5.91
N VAL A 110 -17.13 -6.69 -6.85
CA VAL A 110 -16.79 -8.05 -7.29
C VAL A 110 -15.62 -8.01 -8.27
N ILE A 111 -14.55 -8.72 -7.92
CA ILE A 111 -13.31 -8.83 -8.70
C ILE A 111 -13.11 -10.24 -9.24
N LYS A 112 -12.50 -10.34 -10.43
CA LYS A 112 -12.18 -11.63 -11.05
C LYS A 112 -11.02 -12.29 -10.29
N SER A 113 -11.36 -13.14 -9.33
CA SER A 113 -10.39 -13.93 -8.56
C SER A 113 -11.04 -15.26 -8.16
N GLY A 114 -10.48 -16.35 -8.67
CA GLY A 114 -11.10 -17.68 -8.62
C GLY A 114 -12.13 -17.89 -9.73
N GLU A 115 -12.87 -18.99 -9.60
CA GLU A 115 -13.88 -19.45 -10.55
C GLU A 115 -15.27 -19.36 -9.92
N ILE A 116 -16.29 -19.31 -10.77
CA ILE A 116 -17.69 -19.41 -10.39
C ILE A 116 -18.34 -20.44 -11.30
N LYS A 117 -18.95 -21.46 -10.70
CA LYS A 117 -19.62 -22.56 -11.39
C LYS A 117 -21.13 -22.47 -11.21
N HIS A 118 -21.57 -21.87 -10.11
CA HIS A 118 -22.98 -21.65 -9.81
C HIS A 118 -23.55 -20.43 -10.54
N LYS A 119 -24.81 -20.54 -10.95
CA LYS A 119 -25.57 -19.43 -11.51
C LYS A 119 -25.87 -18.44 -10.40
N VAL A 120 -25.44 -17.19 -10.57
CA VAL A 120 -25.59 -16.16 -9.54
C VAL A 120 -26.15 -14.87 -10.14
N THR A 121 -27.10 -14.26 -9.45
CA THR A 121 -27.65 -12.94 -9.74
C THR A 121 -27.07 -11.91 -8.78
N VAL A 122 -26.17 -11.06 -9.26
CA VAL A 122 -25.57 -9.99 -8.44
C VAL A 122 -26.41 -8.72 -8.57
N ARG A 123 -26.95 -8.24 -7.45
CA ARG A 123 -27.73 -6.99 -7.34
C ARG A 123 -26.97 -5.96 -6.51
N GLY A 124 -27.15 -4.67 -6.81
CA GLY A 124 -26.72 -3.64 -5.85
C GLY A 124 -25.21 -3.34 -5.81
N ILE A 125 -24.38 -4.15 -6.49
CA ILE A 125 -22.93 -4.23 -6.23
C ILE A 125 -22.14 -3.93 -7.51
N GLY A 126 -21.03 -3.21 -7.37
CA GLY A 126 -20.14 -2.93 -8.51
C GLY A 126 -19.40 -4.19 -8.98
N VAL A 127 -19.45 -4.50 -10.28
CA VAL A 127 -18.76 -5.68 -10.84
C VAL A 127 -17.67 -5.23 -11.82
N THR A 128 -16.47 -5.81 -11.71
CA THR A 128 -15.39 -5.56 -12.68
C THR A 128 -15.67 -6.25 -14.02
N ALA A 129 -15.17 -5.70 -15.14
CA ALA A 129 -15.45 -6.24 -16.47
C ALA A 129 -15.11 -7.74 -16.60
N GLY A 130 -13.96 -8.15 -16.06
CA GLY A 130 -13.56 -9.56 -16.06
C GLY A 130 -14.43 -10.47 -15.18
N ALA A 131 -14.95 -9.95 -14.06
CA ALA A 131 -15.85 -10.71 -13.18
C ALA A 131 -17.24 -10.84 -13.80
N LYS A 132 -17.74 -9.78 -14.45
CA LYS A 132 -19.01 -9.79 -15.17
C LYS A 132 -19.03 -10.87 -16.25
N ALA A 133 -17.99 -10.93 -17.08
CA ALA A 133 -17.86 -11.96 -18.11
C ALA A 133 -17.82 -13.39 -17.52
N ALA A 134 -17.17 -13.58 -16.36
CA ALA A 134 -17.13 -14.89 -15.70
C ALA A 134 -18.50 -15.29 -15.12
N ILE A 135 -19.25 -14.34 -14.54
CA ILE A 135 -20.60 -14.58 -14.00
C ILE A 135 -21.58 -14.89 -15.13
N GLU A 136 -21.52 -14.15 -16.24
CA GLU A 136 -22.37 -14.40 -17.42
C GLU A 136 -22.03 -15.73 -18.10
N ALA A 137 -20.75 -16.11 -18.15
CA ALA A 137 -20.31 -17.42 -18.66
C ALA A 137 -20.85 -18.59 -17.81
N ALA A 138 -21.05 -18.38 -16.51
CA ALA A 138 -21.71 -19.34 -15.61
C ALA A 138 -23.26 -19.28 -15.69
N GLY A 139 -23.82 -18.48 -16.61
CA GLY A 139 -25.27 -18.32 -16.78
C GLY A 139 -25.93 -17.37 -15.78
N GLY A 140 -25.13 -16.62 -15.00
CA GLY A 140 -25.58 -15.62 -14.05
C GLY A 140 -25.96 -14.28 -14.68
N ARG A 141 -26.49 -13.36 -13.85
CA ARG A 141 -26.91 -12.02 -14.28
C ARG A 141 -26.33 -10.96 -13.35
N VAL A 142 -25.93 -9.82 -13.91
CA VAL A 142 -25.53 -8.65 -13.12
C VAL A 142 -26.57 -7.55 -13.30
N GLU A 143 -27.31 -7.25 -12.25
CA GLU A 143 -28.26 -6.16 -12.19
C GLU A 143 -27.53 -4.92 -11.65
N ALA A 144 -27.03 -4.11 -12.58
CA ALA A 144 -26.27 -2.93 -12.24
C ALA A 144 -27.15 -1.89 -11.53
N VAL A 145 -26.63 -1.33 -10.44
CA VAL A 145 -27.20 -0.11 -9.84
C VAL A 145 -27.03 1.01 -10.86
N ALA A 146 -28.15 1.56 -11.31
CA ALA A 146 -28.15 2.87 -11.94
C ALA A 146 -27.65 3.85 -10.88
N VAL A 147 -26.36 4.17 -10.91
CA VAL A 147 -25.80 5.22 -10.06
C VAL A 147 -26.47 6.51 -10.50
N ALA A 148 -27.51 6.92 -9.77
CA ALA A 148 -28.03 8.27 -9.84
C ALA A 148 -26.83 9.18 -9.55
N LYS A 149 -26.36 9.89 -10.58
CA LYS A 149 -25.37 10.95 -10.41
C LYS A 149 -25.86 11.84 -9.26
N PRO A 150 -25.02 12.19 -8.27
CA PRO A 150 -25.48 13.00 -7.15
C PRO A 150 -26.01 14.32 -7.70
N ALA A 151 -27.32 14.48 -7.73
CA ALA A 151 -28.00 15.71 -8.08
C ALA A 151 -27.82 16.65 -6.88
N GLY A 152 -26.79 17.49 -6.96
CA GLY A 152 -26.49 18.50 -5.96
C GLY A 152 -25.89 19.74 -6.62
N LYS A 153 -26.02 20.89 -5.97
CA LYS A 153 -25.63 22.21 -6.50
C LYS A 153 -24.17 22.31 -6.99
N LYS A 154 -23.28 21.39 -6.57
CA LYS A 154 -21.88 21.33 -6.98
C LYS A 154 -21.63 20.43 -8.22
N ALA A 155 -22.57 19.57 -8.61
CA ALA A 155 -22.38 18.63 -9.73
C ALA A 155 -22.22 19.34 -11.09
N ALA A 156 -22.98 20.43 -11.31
CA ALA A 156 -22.83 21.30 -12.47
C ALA A 156 -21.44 21.96 -12.51
N GLN A 157 -21.01 22.53 -11.37
CA GLN A 157 -19.68 23.15 -11.25
C GLN A 157 -18.52 22.16 -11.47
N TYR A 158 -18.67 20.90 -11.05
CA TYR A 158 -17.67 19.87 -11.31
C TYR A 158 -17.69 19.38 -12.77
N ALA A 159 -18.85 19.34 -13.43
CA ALA A 159 -18.97 19.02 -14.85
C ALA A 159 -18.33 20.10 -15.73
N GLU A 160 -18.60 21.37 -15.44
CA GLU A 160 -17.99 22.53 -16.12
C GLU A 160 -16.47 22.56 -15.95
N ARG A 161 -15.96 22.32 -14.73
CA ARG A 161 -14.52 22.22 -14.47
C ARG A 161 -13.86 21.05 -15.20
N ARG A 162 -14.56 19.94 -15.36
CA ARG A 162 -14.04 18.76 -16.06
C ARG A 162 -14.03 18.98 -17.57
N ALA A 163 -15.09 19.58 -18.13
CA ALA A 163 -15.14 20.00 -19.52
C ALA A 163 -14.06 21.05 -19.84
N ALA A 164 -13.85 22.02 -18.95
CA ALA A 164 -12.77 23.00 -19.08
C ALA A 164 -11.38 22.36 -19.00
N LYS A 165 -11.19 21.34 -18.14
CA LYS A 165 -9.93 20.61 -18.04
C LYS A 165 -9.68 19.71 -19.26
N GLU A 166 -10.70 19.05 -19.78
CA GLU A 166 -10.61 18.27 -21.02
C GLU A 166 -10.38 19.16 -22.24
N ALA A 167 -11.02 20.33 -22.32
CA ALA A 167 -10.75 21.34 -23.34
C ALA A 167 -9.32 21.92 -23.23
N ALA A 168 -8.82 22.18 -22.02
CA ALA A 168 -7.44 22.64 -21.80
C ALA A 168 -6.41 21.56 -22.16
N ILE A 169 -6.69 20.30 -21.86
CA ILE A 169 -5.85 19.16 -22.29
C ILE A 169 -5.86 19.06 -23.82
N LYS A 170 -7.03 19.17 -24.45
CA LYS A 170 -7.19 19.09 -25.91
C LYS A 170 -6.49 20.26 -26.63
N ALA A 171 -6.57 21.46 -26.06
CA ALA A 171 -5.86 22.65 -26.53
C ALA A 171 -4.33 22.53 -26.36
N ALA A 172 -3.86 21.95 -25.24
CA ALA A 172 -2.44 21.68 -25.04
C ALA A 172 -1.88 20.63 -26.01
N THR A 173 -2.70 19.67 -26.46
CA THR A 173 -2.33 18.69 -27.49
C THR A 173 -2.49 19.19 -28.94
N GLN A 174 -3.15 20.32 -29.18
CA GLN A 174 -3.33 20.92 -30.52
C GLN A 174 -2.49 22.18 -30.76
N ALA A 175 -1.68 22.63 -29.79
CA ALA A 175 -0.75 23.72 -29.99
C ALA A 175 0.39 23.29 -30.94
N PRO A 176 0.66 24.01 -32.05
CA PRO A 176 1.72 23.65 -32.98
C PRO A 176 3.09 23.76 -32.32
N ALA A 177 3.94 22.75 -32.52
CA ALA A 177 5.32 22.75 -32.07
C ALA A 177 6.04 24.00 -32.61
N LYS A 178 6.35 24.95 -31.71
CA LYS A 178 7.16 26.11 -32.05
C LYS A 178 8.59 25.64 -32.30
N ALA A 179 9.04 25.74 -33.55
CA ALA A 179 10.41 25.45 -33.98
C ALA A 179 11.45 26.20 -33.11
N PRO A 180 12.62 25.60 -32.84
CA PRO A 180 13.66 26.22 -32.02
C PRO A 180 14.27 27.43 -32.75
N ALA A 181 14.28 28.58 -32.09
CA ALA A 181 14.90 29.82 -32.59
C ALA A 181 16.45 29.76 -32.49
N PRO A 182 17.18 30.44 -33.39
CA PRO A 182 18.60 30.17 -33.68
C PRO A 182 19.57 30.73 -32.64
N ALA A 183 20.69 30.02 -32.47
CA ALA A 183 21.79 30.36 -31.59
C ALA A 183 22.47 31.70 -31.97
N LYS A 184 22.47 32.66 -31.03
CA LYS A 184 23.34 33.85 -31.10
C LYS A 184 24.62 33.61 -30.30
N LYS A 185 25.76 33.71 -30.98
CA LYS A 185 27.11 33.83 -30.40
C LYS A 185 27.21 35.09 -29.53
N ALA A 186 27.72 34.99 -28.30
CA ALA A 186 28.52 36.04 -27.66
C ALA A 186 29.27 35.54 -26.41
N ALA A 187 30.60 35.76 -26.45
CA ALA A 187 31.54 36.05 -25.37
C ALA A 187 31.67 35.11 -24.14
N LYS A 188 32.82 34.44 -24.06
CA LYS A 188 33.40 33.85 -22.84
C LYS A 188 33.84 34.96 -21.87
N PRO A 189 33.55 34.86 -20.56
CA PRO A 189 34.40 35.43 -19.53
C PRO A 189 35.44 34.41 -19.05
N ALA A 190 36.63 34.92 -18.73
CA ALA A 190 37.80 34.18 -18.30
C ALA A 190 37.57 33.45 -16.96
N VAL A 191 38.06 32.22 -16.87
CA VAL A 191 38.19 31.47 -15.61
C VAL A 191 39.64 31.63 -15.14
N GLU A 192 39.80 32.34 -14.04
CA GLU A 192 41.01 32.42 -13.24
C GLU A 192 41.27 31.08 -12.53
N ALA A 193 42.54 30.68 -12.48
CA ALA A 193 43.01 29.36 -12.12
C ALA A 193 43.00 29.11 -10.60
N ALA A 194 42.68 27.87 -10.20
CA ALA A 194 43.03 27.31 -8.89
C ALA A 194 43.88 26.03 -9.05
N PRO A 195 44.86 25.77 -8.15
CA PRO A 195 46.02 24.92 -8.42
C PRO A 195 45.77 23.41 -8.31
N LYS A 196 46.49 22.64 -9.15
CA LYS A 196 46.54 21.17 -9.18
C LYS A 196 47.19 20.60 -7.90
N LYS A 197 46.55 19.61 -7.27
CA LYS A 197 47.19 18.69 -6.30
C LYS A 197 48.21 17.79 -7.00
N PRO A 198 49.41 17.56 -6.44
CA PRO A 198 50.36 16.60 -7.00
C PRO A 198 49.97 15.15 -6.68
N ALA A 199 50.19 14.29 -7.67
CA ALA A 199 49.99 12.85 -7.63
C ALA A 199 51.01 12.15 -6.72
N LYS A 200 50.56 11.11 -6.02
CA LYS A 200 51.36 10.22 -5.17
C LYS A 200 52.08 9.19 -6.06
N PRO A 201 53.40 8.98 -5.95
CA PRO A 201 54.10 8.00 -6.78
C PRO A 201 53.93 6.57 -6.24
N ALA A 202 54.01 5.63 -7.19
CA ALA A 202 53.82 4.21 -7.05
C ALA A 202 54.88 3.52 -6.18
N ALA A 203 54.46 2.37 -5.63
CA ALA A 203 55.25 1.49 -4.78
C ALA A 203 56.50 0.91 -5.48
N LYS A 204 57.52 0.67 -4.66
CA LYS A 204 58.52 -0.38 -4.82
C LYS A 204 58.60 -1.11 -3.47
#